data_AF-K0S900-F1
#
_entry.id   AF-K0S900-F1
#
_cell.length_a   1.000
_cell.length_b   1.000
_cell.length_c   1.000
_cell.angle_alpha   90.00
_cell.angle_beta   90.00
_cell.angle_gamma   90.00
#
_symmetry.space_group_name_H-M   'P 1'
#
loop_
_entity.id
_entity.type
_entity.pdbx_description
1 polymer ?
#
loop_
_entity_poly.entity_id
_entity_poly.type
_entity_poly.pdbx_seq_one_letter_code
_entity_poly.pdbx_strand_id
1 'polypeptide(L)'
;MSDDGDLRTGTPEPDPSACGGDGDEKEERTDEDRMLDGIAEQRGLIEALPGNTSEVALRRAPHEKKLGQLEFQYQILAEKKRLSSVLAKFEEEHGPLYSEPCLICLENIRVHASQGLMLVFICCGGFICRNCALGMEESEGLDKCPLCRESLDEKTPVENAAKLKALADRGVSWAQKDYGTHLVHGRHGFKKQGMTGLEWIKKSAAQNYPPALHELSNIYRKGMASVLRKSQEEANELLLKSANLGCCPANAQLAKLYFRGTDGFGVDPDEVYFRASLAFALDDASKDASGVLGSLHYNESIPEPSLYLACYYTNVAASEDTAGVASYLYSQALENLTDHLHDQTFLQGSDVAPAMFFWLRKSCDLGHEKATRLLKKWEDDWRRMCANCSKEAKPGEKYKQCSKCKAQWYCSKECQVEAWRAGHNKDCKRASILKFEDYLNAA
;
A
#
# COMPACT_ATOMS: atom_id res chain seq x y z
N MET A 1 53.95 -3.63 -60.68
CA MET A 1 53.41 -2.52 -59.88
C MET A 1 52.53 -3.20 -58.84
N SER A 2 53.16 -3.82 -57.85
CA SER A 2 53.40 -3.26 -56.50
C SER A 2 52.05 -3.24 -55.75
N ASP A 3 51.81 -3.97 -54.66
CA ASP A 3 52.72 -4.55 -53.67
C ASP A 3 52.17 -5.84 -53.05
N ASP A 4 53.14 -6.66 -52.62
CA ASP A 4 53.10 -7.82 -51.73
C ASP A 4 52.52 -7.46 -50.33
N GLY A 5 52.13 -8.36 -49.43
CA GLY A 5 52.38 -9.80 -49.34
C GLY A 5 51.78 -10.38 -48.06
N ASP A 6 51.77 -11.72 -48.06
CA ASP A 6 51.18 -12.64 -47.09
C ASP A 6 51.56 -12.44 -45.61
N LEU A 7 50.56 -12.61 -44.75
CA LEU A 7 50.71 -12.87 -43.32
C LEU A 7 51.07 -14.34 -43.06
N ARG A 8 52.17 -14.59 -42.34
CA ARG A 8 52.34 -15.81 -41.52
C ARG A 8 52.98 -15.50 -40.16
N THR A 9 52.19 -15.81 -39.13
CA THR A 9 52.51 -16.50 -37.86
C THR A 9 53.75 -16.10 -37.06
N GLY A 10 53.51 -15.55 -35.86
CA GLY A 10 54.43 -15.56 -34.73
C GLY A 10 53.67 -15.35 -33.42
N THR A 11 53.55 -16.39 -32.61
CA THR A 11 53.08 -16.33 -31.20
C THR A 11 54.22 -15.86 -30.30
N PRO A 12 54.02 -14.89 -29.39
CA PRO A 12 54.95 -14.64 -28.28
C PRO A 12 54.48 -15.29 -26.97
N GLU A 13 55.44 -15.85 -26.25
CA GLU A 13 55.35 -16.42 -24.89
C GLU A 13 55.02 -15.35 -23.82
N PRO A 14 54.50 -15.74 -22.64
CA PRO A 14 54.14 -14.80 -21.58
C PRO A 14 55.33 -14.46 -20.66
N ASP A 15 55.43 -13.18 -20.32
CA ASP A 15 56.42 -12.58 -19.42
C ASP A 15 56.02 -12.81 -17.94
N PRO A 16 56.87 -13.39 -17.06
CA PRO A 16 56.54 -13.65 -15.67
C PRO A 16 56.98 -12.47 -14.79
N SER A 17 56.11 -11.48 -14.64
CA SER A 17 56.31 -10.39 -13.68
C SER A 17 54.98 -9.82 -13.20
N ALA A 18 54.34 -10.52 -12.27
CA ALA A 18 53.31 -9.93 -11.41
C ALA A 18 53.62 -10.31 -9.96
N CYS A 19 54.50 -9.53 -9.34
CA CYS A 19 54.65 -9.50 -7.89
C CYS A 19 53.40 -8.87 -7.27
N GLY A 20 52.94 -9.48 -6.19
CA GLY A 20 51.68 -9.18 -5.50
C GLY A 20 51.49 -7.73 -5.11
N GLY A 21 50.26 -7.27 -5.31
CA GLY A 21 49.65 -6.25 -4.46
C GLY A 21 48.63 -6.96 -3.59
N ASP A 22 48.87 -7.03 -2.29
CA ASP A 22 47.83 -7.20 -1.28
C ASP A 22 46.86 -6.02 -1.45
N GLY A 23 45.82 -6.24 -2.24
CA GLY A 23 44.63 -5.39 -2.25
C GLY A 23 43.79 -5.81 -1.06
N ASP A 24 43.88 -5.06 0.03
CA ASP A 24 42.80 -4.95 1.01
C ASP A 24 41.53 -4.53 0.22
N GLU A 25 40.75 -5.51 -0.24
CA GLU A 25 39.38 -5.31 -0.65
C GLU A 25 38.60 -4.92 0.61
N LYS A 26 38.57 -3.61 0.91
CA LYS A 26 37.59 -3.05 1.82
C LYS A 26 36.23 -3.28 1.20
N GLU A 27 35.58 -4.37 1.62
CA GLU A 27 34.19 -4.68 1.30
C GLU A 27 33.35 -3.42 1.55
N GLU A 28 32.78 -2.83 0.48
CA GLU A 28 31.94 -1.64 0.60
C GLU A 28 30.69 -2.02 1.40
N ARG A 29 30.59 -1.51 2.63
CA ARG A 29 29.44 -1.74 3.51
C ARG A 29 28.14 -1.38 2.81
N THR A 30 27.19 -2.32 2.80
CA THR A 30 25.89 -2.13 2.18
C THR A 30 25.07 -1.08 2.95
N ASP A 31 24.02 -0.53 2.33
CA ASP A 31 23.06 0.33 3.03
C ASP A 31 22.38 -0.41 4.21
N GLU A 32 22.20 -1.73 4.08
CA GLU A 32 21.63 -2.60 5.11
C GLU A 32 22.54 -2.72 6.32
N ASP A 33 23.84 -2.95 6.11
CA ASP A 33 24.83 -3.01 7.20
C ASP A 33 24.87 -1.68 7.97
N ARG A 34 24.79 -0.55 7.25
CA ARG A 34 24.71 0.78 7.85
C ARG A 34 23.45 0.97 8.70
N MET A 35 22.30 0.45 8.27
CA MET A 35 21.07 0.49 9.06
C MET A 35 21.18 -0.38 10.32
N LEU A 36 21.68 -1.61 10.18
CA LEU A 36 21.85 -2.55 11.31
C LEU A 36 22.81 -2.02 12.37
N ASP A 37 23.94 -1.43 11.95
CA ASP A 37 24.87 -0.78 12.87
C ASP A 37 24.23 0.40 13.61
N GLY A 38 23.45 1.22 12.89
CA GLY A 38 22.71 2.32 13.50
C GLY A 38 21.65 1.84 14.50
N ILE A 39 20.95 0.75 14.19
CA ILE A 39 19.99 0.10 15.10
C ILE A 39 20.72 -0.37 16.37
N ALA A 40 21.84 -1.07 16.22
CA ALA A 40 22.64 -1.55 17.34
C ALA A 40 23.17 -0.39 18.21
N GLU A 41 23.64 0.69 17.58
CA GLU A 41 24.08 1.91 18.26
C GLU A 41 22.95 2.53 19.09
N GLN A 42 21.77 2.75 18.50
CA GLN A 42 20.65 3.34 19.23
C GLN A 42 20.16 2.44 20.38
N ARG A 43 20.12 1.11 20.18
CA ARG A 43 19.80 0.16 21.26
C ARG A 43 20.80 0.27 22.41
N GLY A 44 22.10 0.31 22.12
CA GLY A 44 23.13 0.50 23.14
C GLY A 44 22.99 1.82 23.91
N LEU A 45 22.63 2.91 23.23
CA LEU A 45 22.39 4.21 23.87
C LEU A 45 21.15 4.20 24.78
N ILE A 46 20.10 3.47 24.41
CA ILE A 46 18.88 3.31 25.22
C ILE A 46 19.18 2.44 26.46
N GLU A 47 19.86 1.30 26.28
CA GLU A 47 20.26 0.39 27.36
C GLU A 47 21.20 1.07 28.37
N ALA A 48 22.07 1.97 27.91
CA ALA A 48 22.97 2.75 28.76
C ALA A 48 22.27 3.79 29.66
N LEU A 49 20.96 4.02 29.48
CA LEU A 49 20.17 4.94 30.27
C LEU A 49 19.16 4.19 31.16
N PRO A 50 19.53 3.29 32.10
CA PRO A 50 18.59 2.46 32.84
C PRO A 50 17.69 3.25 33.83
N GLY A 51 16.47 2.75 34.07
CA GLY A 51 15.49 3.33 35.02
C GLY A 51 14.30 4.04 34.38
N ASN A 52 13.20 4.22 35.13
CA ASN A 52 11.91 4.69 34.59
C ASN A 52 11.51 6.09 35.09
N THR A 53 12.50 6.93 35.44
CA THR A 53 12.21 8.31 35.85
C THR A 53 11.85 9.15 34.62
N SER A 54 11.04 10.20 34.81
CA SER A 54 10.68 11.12 33.73
C SER A 54 11.90 11.77 33.06
N GLU A 55 12.96 12.07 33.82
CA GLU A 55 14.20 12.62 33.27
C GLU A 55 14.97 11.62 32.39
N VAL A 56 15.02 10.35 32.80
CA VAL A 56 15.64 9.28 31.99
C VAL A 56 14.84 9.06 30.71
N ALA A 57 13.51 9.01 30.80
CA ALA A 57 12.62 8.86 29.65
C ALA A 57 12.79 10.01 28.64
N LEU A 58 12.92 11.26 29.11
CA LEU A 58 13.20 12.42 28.24
C LEU A 58 14.55 12.31 27.51
N ARG A 59 15.57 11.72 28.16
CA ARG A 59 16.88 11.49 27.55
C ARG A 59 16.88 10.33 26.55
N ARG A 60 16.06 9.30 26.77
CA ARG A 60 15.92 8.15 25.85
C ARG A 60 15.10 8.49 24.61
N ALA A 61 14.08 9.35 24.73
CA ALA A 61 13.11 9.59 23.67
C ALA A 61 13.71 9.91 22.28
N PRO A 62 14.79 10.72 22.14
CA PRO A 62 15.41 10.96 20.84
C PRO A 62 16.06 9.70 20.24
N HIS A 63 16.63 8.83 21.09
CA HIS A 63 17.24 7.56 20.68
C HIS A 63 16.17 6.54 20.30
N GLU A 64 15.08 6.42 21.07
CA GLU A 64 13.94 5.57 20.76
C GLU A 64 13.28 5.98 19.44
N LYS A 65 13.11 7.30 19.21
CA LYS A 65 12.61 7.83 17.94
C LYS A 65 13.53 7.46 16.78
N LYS A 66 14.85 7.64 16.94
CA LYS A 66 15.81 7.33 15.88
C LYS A 66 15.91 5.83 15.62
N LEU A 67 15.85 5.01 16.68
CA LEU A 67 15.76 3.56 16.59
C LEU A 67 14.56 3.16 15.75
N GLY A 68 13.37 3.67 16.08
CA GLY A 68 12.17 3.29 15.34
C GLY A 68 12.16 3.72 13.87
N GLN A 69 12.80 4.84 13.54
CA GLN A 69 13.03 5.24 12.15
C GLN A 69 13.92 4.24 11.40
N LEU A 70 15.03 3.81 12.01
CA LEU A 70 15.97 2.87 11.40
C LEU A 70 15.37 1.47 11.28
N GLU A 71 14.67 1.00 12.32
CA GLU A 71 13.97 -0.28 12.29
C GLU A 71 12.88 -0.29 11.22
N PHE A 72 12.10 0.78 11.09
CA PHE A 72 11.12 0.91 10.02
C PHE A 72 11.77 0.83 8.63
N GLN A 73 12.87 1.57 8.41
CA GLN A 73 13.60 1.53 7.15
C GLN A 73 14.12 0.14 6.81
N TYR A 74 14.71 -0.56 7.79
CA TYR A 74 15.16 -1.93 7.64
C TYR A 74 14.00 -2.88 7.32
N GLN A 75 12.87 -2.77 8.02
CA GLN A 75 11.68 -3.58 7.78
C GLN A 75 11.12 -3.38 6.37
N ILE A 76 11.07 -2.15 5.87
CA ILE A 76 10.65 -1.86 4.49
C ILE A 76 11.63 -2.44 3.47
N LEU A 77 12.94 -2.37 3.72
CA LEU A 77 13.96 -2.97 2.85
C LEU A 77 13.80 -4.50 2.78
N ALA A 78 13.69 -5.16 3.94
CA ALA A 78 13.48 -6.60 4.03
C ALA A 78 12.17 -7.01 3.35
N GLU A 79 11.10 -6.24 3.55
CA GLU A 79 9.80 -6.51 2.94
C GLU A 79 9.83 -6.38 1.42
N LYS A 80 10.53 -5.37 0.86
CA LYS A 80 10.73 -5.25 -0.59
C LYS A 80 11.45 -6.46 -1.18
N LYS A 81 12.49 -6.95 -0.50
CA LYS A 81 13.20 -8.19 -0.91
C LYS A 81 12.26 -9.40 -0.85
N ARG A 82 11.49 -9.54 0.23
CA ARG A 82 10.52 -10.64 0.41
C ARG A 82 9.45 -10.64 -0.68
N LEU A 83 8.83 -9.49 -0.97
CA LEU A 83 7.83 -9.33 -2.03
C LEU A 83 8.40 -9.64 -3.42
N SER A 84 9.65 -9.22 -3.68
CA SER A 84 10.36 -9.55 -4.92
C SER A 84 10.56 -11.06 -5.07
N SER A 85 10.92 -11.77 -3.99
CA SER A 85 11.04 -13.23 -3.99
C SER A 85 9.70 -13.94 -4.19
N VAL A 86 8.62 -13.47 -3.56
CA VAL A 86 7.26 -14.00 -3.76
C VAL A 86 6.86 -13.93 -5.24
N LEU A 87 7.13 -12.78 -5.85
CA LEU A 87 6.82 -12.54 -7.24
C LEU A 87 7.69 -13.37 -8.20
N ALA A 88 8.99 -13.48 -7.93
CA ALA A 88 9.90 -14.32 -8.72
C ALA A 88 9.47 -15.79 -8.70
N LYS A 89 9.12 -16.31 -7.52
CA LYS A 89 8.59 -17.68 -7.36
C LYS A 89 7.28 -17.86 -8.15
N PHE A 90 6.39 -16.85 -8.11
CA PHE A 90 5.16 -16.90 -8.89
C PHE A 90 5.44 -16.97 -10.40
N GLU A 91 6.39 -16.19 -10.91
CA GLU A 91 6.77 -16.21 -12.34
C GLU A 91 7.49 -17.51 -12.73
N GLU A 92 8.20 -18.15 -11.81
CA GLU A 92 8.78 -19.49 -12.02
C GLU A 92 7.68 -20.56 -12.19
N GLU A 93 6.64 -20.51 -11.35
CA GLU A 93 5.56 -21.51 -11.35
C GLU A 93 4.52 -21.28 -12.47
N HIS A 94 4.21 -20.02 -12.77
CA HIS A 94 3.12 -19.65 -13.70
C HIS A 94 3.60 -19.05 -15.02
N GLY A 95 4.92 -18.90 -15.19
CA GLY A 95 5.52 -18.22 -16.33
C GLY A 95 5.58 -16.70 -16.15
N PRO A 96 6.31 -16.01 -17.05
CA PRO A 96 6.51 -14.57 -16.95
C PRO A 96 5.19 -13.82 -17.06
N LEU A 97 5.03 -12.79 -16.23
CA LEU A 97 3.85 -11.94 -16.29
C LEU A 97 3.83 -11.12 -17.58
N TYR A 98 2.64 -11.02 -18.17
CA TYR A 98 2.45 -10.21 -19.36
C TYR A 98 2.80 -8.75 -19.09
N SER A 99 3.70 -8.20 -19.91
CA SER A 99 4.13 -6.82 -19.83
C SER A 99 4.23 -6.16 -21.20
N GLU A 100 4.01 -4.85 -21.22
CA GLU A 100 4.17 -4.00 -22.40
C GLU A 100 4.91 -2.71 -22.00
N PRO A 101 5.75 -2.14 -22.88
CA PRO A 101 6.47 -0.92 -22.58
C PRO A 101 5.52 0.29 -22.49
N CYS A 102 5.75 1.15 -21.51
CA CYS A 102 5.13 2.47 -21.44
C CYS A 102 5.37 3.24 -22.75
N LEU A 103 4.33 3.83 -23.34
CA LEU A 103 4.45 4.57 -24.60
C LEU A 103 5.17 5.93 -24.48
N ILE A 104 5.73 6.25 -23.31
CA ILE A 104 6.53 7.46 -23.05
C ILE A 104 7.93 7.09 -22.56
N CYS A 105 8.04 6.44 -21.39
CA CYS A 105 9.36 6.10 -20.82
C CYS A 105 9.95 4.77 -21.30
N LEU A 106 9.19 3.96 -22.06
CA LEU A 106 9.59 2.64 -22.57
C LEU A 106 9.88 1.57 -21.50
N GLU A 107 9.66 1.86 -20.22
CA GLU A 107 9.76 0.86 -19.15
C GLU A 107 8.62 -0.17 -19.27
N ASN A 108 8.94 -1.45 -19.08
CA ASN A 108 7.95 -2.52 -19.12
C ASN A 108 7.00 -2.44 -17.92
N ILE A 109 5.70 -2.42 -18.21
CA ILE A 109 4.64 -2.40 -17.22
C ILE A 109 3.87 -3.71 -17.29
N ARG A 110 3.51 -4.27 -16.14
CA ARG A 110 2.58 -5.39 -16.04
C ARG A 110 1.13 -4.92 -16.28
N VAL A 111 0.82 -4.55 -17.51
CA VAL A 111 -0.44 -3.88 -17.93
C VAL A 111 -1.71 -4.67 -17.62
N HIS A 112 -1.61 -5.95 -17.31
CA HIS A 112 -2.75 -6.80 -16.94
C HIS A 112 -2.91 -7.01 -15.44
N ALA A 113 -1.92 -6.58 -14.64
CA ALA A 113 -1.90 -6.83 -13.21
C ALA A 113 -2.89 -5.94 -12.46
N SER A 114 -2.89 -4.63 -12.72
CA SER A 114 -3.83 -3.69 -12.11
C SER A 114 -4.08 -2.50 -13.03
N GLN A 115 -5.30 -1.97 -13.01
CA GLN A 115 -5.64 -0.72 -13.69
C GLN A 115 -4.88 0.48 -13.10
N GLY A 116 -4.46 0.41 -11.83
CA GLY A 116 -3.74 1.50 -11.17
C GLY A 116 -2.32 1.74 -11.72
N LEU A 117 -1.76 0.78 -12.46
CA LEU A 117 -0.39 0.87 -12.99
C LEU A 117 -0.28 1.73 -14.26
N MET A 118 -1.41 2.04 -14.89
CA MET A 118 -1.44 2.64 -16.21
C MET A 118 -2.62 3.59 -16.41
N LEU A 119 -2.39 4.66 -17.16
CA LEU A 119 -3.45 5.51 -17.69
C LEU A 119 -3.74 5.09 -19.13
N VAL A 120 -4.96 4.62 -19.40
CA VAL A 120 -5.43 4.24 -20.74
C VAL A 120 -6.10 5.41 -21.44
N PHE A 121 -5.89 5.54 -22.76
CA PHE A 121 -6.43 6.60 -23.59
C PHE A 121 -7.47 6.07 -24.57
N ILE A 122 -8.76 6.32 -24.30
CA ILE A 122 -9.89 5.84 -25.11
C ILE A 122 -9.86 6.40 -26.55
N CYS A 123 -9.22 7.54 -26.79
CA CYS A 123 -9.10 8.14 -28.12
C CYS A 123 -8.26 7.29 -29.10
N CYS A 124 -7.20 6.63 -28.63
CA CYS A 124 -6.29 5.86 -29.50
C CYS A 124 -6.15 4.38 -29.11
N GLY A 125 -6.57 4.01 -27.90
CA GLY A 125 -6.39 2.67 -27.34
C GLY A 125 -5.06 2.47 -26.61
N GLY A 126 -4.16 3.44 -26.65
CA GLY A 126 -2.83 3.38 -26.02
C GLY A 126 -2.85 3.66 -24.52
N PHE A 127 -1.71 3.49 -23.86
CA PHE A 127 -1.55 3.73 -22.44
C PHE A 127 -0.15 4.26 -22.08
N ILE A 128 -0.03 4.80 -20.86
CA ILE A 128 1.25 5.19 -20.25
C ILE A 128 1.32 4.68 -18.82
N CYS A 129 2.52 4.54 -18.24
CA CYS A 129 2.66 4.16 -16.84
C CYS A 129 2.16 5.26 -15.90
N ARG A 130 1.78 4.84 -14.68
CA ARG A 130 1.32 5.75 -13.62
C ARG A 130 2.31 6.89 -13.36
N ASN A 131 3.61 6.61 -13.36
CA ASN A 131 4.63 7.63 -13.10
C ASN A 131 4.66 8.70 -14.20
N CYS A 132 4.60 8.30 -15.48
CA CYS A 132 4.49 9.25 -16.58
C CYS A 132 3.18 10.06 -16.50
N ALA A 133 2.07 9.44 -16.11
CA ALA A 133 0.80 10.15 -15.95
C ALA A 133 0.89 11.22 -14.85
N LEU A 134 1.41 10.86 -13.67
CA LEU A 134 1.59 11.79 -12.55
C LEU A 134 2.53 12.94 -12.90
N GLY A 135 3.67 12.64 -13.55
CA GLY A 135 4.61 13.68 -13.97
C GLY A 135 4.01 14.71 -14.94
N MET A 136 3.04 14.30 -15.78
CA MET A 136 2.34 15.21 -16.70
C MET A 136 1.28 16.07 -16.00
N GLU A 137 0.59 15.52 -14.99
CA GLU A 137 -0.40 16.26 -14.19
C GLU A 137 0.26 17.38 -13.37
N GLU A 138 1.45 17.13 -12.85
CA GLU A 138 2.20 18.12 -12.05
C GLU A 138 2.77 19.28 -12.89
N SER A 139 3.06 19.05 -14.18
CA SER A 139 3.76 20.04 -15.02
C SER A 139 2.84 20.96 -15.82
N GLU A 140 1.86 20.40 -16.54
CA GLU A 140 1.13 21.16 -17.58
C GLU A 140 -0.38 20.85 -17.68
N GLY A 141 -0.87 19.81 -16.99
CA GLY A 141 -2.23 19.31 -17.20
C GLY A 141 -2.39 18.58 -18.54
N LEU A 142 -3.29 17.59 -18.59
CA LEU A 142 -3.50 16.74 -19.77
C LEU A 142 -4.65 17.28 -20.64
N ASP A 143 -4.45 18.41 -21.32
CA ASP A 143 -5.46 18.97 -22.25
C ASP A 143 -5.55 18.18 -23.57
N LYS A 144 -4.48 17.47 -23.93
CA LYS A 144 -4.41 16.64 -25.14
C LYS A 144 -3.77 15.29 -24.82
N CYS A 145 -4.19 14.26 -25.55
CA CYS A 145 -3.59 12.94 -25.44
C CYS A 145 -2.12 13.01 -25.90
N PRO A 146 -1.16 12.54 -25.08
CA PRO A 146 0.26 12.59 -25.44
C PRO A 146 0.60 11.67 -26.62
N LEU A 147 -0.26 10.71 -26.92
CA LEU A 147 -0.04 9.69 -27.95
C LEU A 147 -0.60 10.09 -29.33
N CYS A 148 -1.85 10.59 -29.36
CA CYS A 148 -2.53 10.93 -30.62
C CYS A 148 -2.89 12.42 -30.77
N ARG A 149 -2.56 13.25 -29.78
CA ARG A 149 -2.83 14.70 -29.74
C ARG A 149 -4.31 15.10 -29.79
N GLU A 150 -5.23 14.14 -29.71
CA GLU A 150 -6.65 14.41 -29.59
C GLU A 150 -6.91 15.18 -28.29
N SER A 151 -7.76 16.22 -28.35
CA SER A 151 -8.19 16.95 -27.15
C SER A 151 -8.82 15.99 -26.13
N LEU A 152 -8.46 16.18 -24.86
CA LEU A 152 -9.00 15.48 -23.70
C LEU A 152 -10.04 16.33 -22.95
N ASP A 153 -10.47 17.45 -23.54
CA ASP A 153 -11.56 18.27 -23.02
C ASP A 153 -12.79 17.41 -22.72
N GLU A 154 -13.64 17.90 -21.81
CA GLU A 154 -14.81 17.18 -21.29
C GLU A 154 -15.73 16.69 -22.43
N LYS A 155 -15.54 15.42 -22.81
CA LYS A 155 -16.36 14.73 -23.82
C LYS A 155 -17.67 14.29 -23.20
N THR A 156 -18.72 14.34 -23.99
CA THR A 156 -20.01 13.81 -23.55
C THR A 156 -19.90 12.31 -23.28
N PRO A 157 -20.68 11.75 -22.33
CA PRO A 157 -20.71 10.30 -22.11
C PRO A 157 -20.99 9.49 -23.39
N VAL A 158 -21.75 10.07 -24.34
CA VAL A 158 -22.08 9.43 -25.62
C VAL A 158 -20.86 9.34 -26.55
N GLU A 159 -20.04 10.38 -26.63
CA GLU A 159 -18.81 10.36 -27.44
C GLU A 159 -17.79 9.37 -26.89
N ASN A 160 -17.62 9.34 -25.57
CA ASN A 160 -16.75 8.36 -24.91
C ASN A 160 -17.26 6.93 -25.12
N ALA A 161 -18.59 6.73 -25.06
CA ALA A 161 -19.21 5.44 -25.34
C ALA A 161 -18.95 4.96 -26.78
N ALA A 162 -19.05 5.85 -27.78
CA ALA A 162 -18.79 5.52 -29.17
C ALA A 162 -17.33 5.11 -29.40
N LYS A 163 -16.37 5.82 -28.80
CA LYS A 163 -14.94 5.50 -28.91
C LYS A 163 -14.58 4.18 -28.22
N LEU A 164 -15.11 3.97 -27.01
CA LEU A 164 -14.93 2.71 -26.29
C LEU A 164 -15.49 1.53 -27.09
N LYS A 165 -16.69 1.69 -27.69
CA LYS A 165 -17.27 0.69 -28.58
C LYS A 165 -16.35 0.39 -29.78
N ALA A 166 -15.83 1.44 -30.44
CA ALA A 166 -14.94 1.27 -31.58
C ALA A 166 -13.66 0.49 -31.22
N LEU A 167 -13.08 0.73 -30.03
CA LEU A 167 -11.96 -0.06 -29.52
C LEU A 167 -12.35 -1.51 -29.22
N ALA A 168 -13.51 -1.74 -28.62
CA ALA A 168 -14.02 -3.08 -28.34
C ALA A 168 -14.27 -3.88 -29.64
N ASP A 169 -14.85 -3.24 -30.66
CA ASP A 169 -15.08 -3.81 -31.99
C ASP A 169 -13.76 -4.20 -32.68
N ARG A 170 -12.69 -3.43 -32.44
CA ARG A 170 -11.33 -3.72 -32.92
C ARG A 170 -10.65 -4.90 -32.21
N GLY A 171 -11.27 -5.47 -31.18
CA GLY A 171 -10.69 -6.61 -30.45
C GLY A 171 -9.90 -6.24 -29.20
N VAL A 172 -9.76 -4.95 -28.86
CA VAL A 172 -8.94 -4.51 -27.72
C VAL A 172 -9.52 -5.07 -26.42
N SER A 173 -8.76 -5.95 -25.75
CA SER A 173 -9.23 -6.77 -24.62
C SER A 173 -9.75 -5.95 -23.45
N TRP A 174 -9.01 -4.93 -23.02
CA TRP A 174 -9.44 -4.02 -21.94
C TRP A 174 -10.71 -3.25 -22.32
N ALA A 175 -10.82 -2.80 -23.57
CA ALA A 175 -11.99 -2.07 -24.06
C ALA A 175 -13.23 -2.97 -24.15
N GLN A 176 -13.08 -4.22 -24.59
CA GLN A 176 -14.16 -5.21 -24.58
C GLN A 176 -14.68 -5.47 -23.16
N LYS A 177 -13.77 -5.57 -22.18
CA LYS A 177 -14.13 -5.71 -20.77
C LYS A 177 -14.92 -4.50 -20.29
N ASP A 178 -14.37 -3.30 -20.45
CA ASP A 178 -14.98 -2.07 -19.94
C ASP A 178 -16.32 -1.76 -20.62
N TYR A 179 -16.40 -1.94 -21.95
CA TYR A 179 -17.64 -1.83 -22.71
C TYR A 179 -18.70 -2.81 -22.20
N GLY A 180 -18.33 -4.08 -22.01
CA GLY A 180 -19.21 -5.10 -21.47
C GLY A 180 -19.71 -4.77 -20.06
N THR A 181 -18.81 -4.36 -19.15
CA THR A 181 -19.16 -3.95 -17.79
C THR A 181 -20.11 -2.75 -17.78
N HIS A 182 -19.90 -1.75 -18.64
CA HIS A 182 -20.79 -0.61 -18.75
C HIS A 182 -22.19 -1.00 -19.24
N LEU A 183 -22.31 -1.93 -20.20
CA LEU A 183 -23.59 -2.48 -20.64
C LEU A 183 -24.29 -3.30 -19.54
N VAL A 184 -23.56 -4.14 -18.80
CA VAL A 184 -24.14 -4.94 -17.70
C VAL A 184 -24.79 -4.05 -16.64
N HIS A 185 -24.16 -2.91 -16.32
CA HIS A 185 -24.62 -2.03 -15.25
C HIS A 185 -25.45 -0.82 -15.72
N GLY A 186 -25.40 -0.46 -17.00
CA GLY A 186 -26.05 0.74 -17.52
C GLY A 186 -25.46 2.04 -16.96
N ARG A 187 -24.14 2.22 -17.04
CA ARG A 187 -23.41 3.41 -16.54
C ARG A 187 -22.68 4.13 -17.67
N HIS A 188 -22.13 5.32 -17.42
CA HIS A 188 -21.27 6.07 -18.35
C HIS A 188 -21.90 6.29 -19.75
N GLY A 189 -23.19 6.61 -19.80
CA GLY A 189 -23.92 6.86 -21.05
C GLY A 189 -24.51 5.59 -21.71
N PHE A 190 -24.30 4.41 -21.13
CA PHE A 190 -24.84 3.15 -21.64
C PHE A 190 -26.19 2.81 -21.00
N LYS A 191 -27.12 2.31 -21.82
CA LYS A 191 -28.34 1.65 -21.32
C LYS A 191 -27.99 0.24 -20.85
N LYS A 192 -28.67 -0.24 -19.80
CA LYS A 192 -28.48 -1.59 -19.28
C LYS A 192 -28.87 -2.65 -20.32
N GLN A 193 -27.91 -3.49 -20.71
CA GLN A 193 -28.03 -4.59 -21.67
C GLN A 193 -27.24 -5.80 -21.17
N GLY A 194 -27.78 -6.50 -20.18
CA GLY A 194 -27.08 -7.56 -19.44
C GLY A 194 -26.52 -8.69 -20.31
N MET A 195 -27.33 -9.24 -21.23
CA MET A 195 -26.90 -10.30 -22.16
C MET A 195 -25.75 -9.84 -23.05
N THR A 196 -25.93 -8.73 -23.76
CA THR A 196 -24.90 -8.16 -24.64
C THR A 196 -23.62 -7.85 -23.88
N GLY A 197 -23.72 -7.25 -22.70
CA GLY A 197 -22.56 -6.94 -21.86
C GLY A 197 -21.79 -8.19 -21.44
N LEU A 198 -22.51 -9.26 -21.05
CA LEU A 198 -21.90 -10.55 -20.72
C LEU A 198 -21.15 -11.17 -21.91
N GLU A 199 -21.70 -11.09 -23.12
CA GLU A 199 -21.01 -11.58 -24.32
C GLU A 199 -19.70 -10.84 -24.58
N TRP A 200 -19.66 -9.52 -24.40
CA TRP A 200 -18.43 -8.73 -24.53
C TRP A 200 -17.38 -9.06 -23.48
N ILE A 201 -17.79 -9.26 -22.23
CA ILE A 201 -16.88 -9.72 -21.16
C ILE A 201 -16.34 -11.12 -21.49
N LYS A 202 -17.18 -12.04 -21.99
CA LYS A 202 -16.74 -13.37 -22.44
C LYS A 202 -15.75 -13.29 -23.60
N LYS A 203 -15.93 -12.38 -24.56
CA LYS A 203 -14.96 -12.14 -25.65
C LYS A 203 -13.60 -11.71 -25.11
N SER A 204 -13.57 -10.78 -24.15
CA SER A 204 -12.34 -10.34 -23.51
C SER A 204 -11.68 -11.47 -22.69
N ALA A 205 -12.46 -12.20 -21.91
CA ALA A 205 -12.00 -13.34 -21.13
C ALA A 205 -11.43 -14.48 -22.00
N ALA A 206 -11.98 -14.70 -23.20
CA ALA A 206 -11.47 -15.67 -24.17
C ALA A 206 -10.06 -15.32 -24.69
N GLN A 207 -9.66 -14.06 -24.60
CA GLN A 207 -8.28 -13.61 -24.88
C GLN A 207 -7.35 -13.79 -23.67
N ASN A 208 -7.80 -14.49 -22.62
CA ASN A 208 -7.11 -14.62 -21.33
C ASN A 208 -6.80 -13.28 -20.65
N TYR A 209 -7.58 -12.23 -20.92
CA TYR A 209 -7.40 -10.94 -20.27
C TYR A 209 -7.77 -11.03 -18.78
N PRO A 210 -6.80 -10.92 -17.84
CA PRO A 210 -7.03 -11.26 -16.43
C PRO A 210 -8.12 -10.43 -15.75
N PRO A 211 -8.24 -9.11 -15.96
CA PRO A 211 -9.35 -8.33 -15.42
C PRO A 211 -10.73 -8.74 -15.96
N ALA A 212 -10.84 -9.27 -17.18
CA ALA A 212 -12.12 -9.79 -17.68
C ALA A 212 -12.48 -11.13 -17.08
N LEU A 213 -11.49 -12.01 -16.85
CA LEU A 213 -11.70 -13.27 -16.12
C LEU A 213 -12.19 -13.00 -14.69
N HIS A 214 -11.60 -12.01 -14.01
CA HIS A 214 -12.03 -11.57 -12.68
C HIS A 214 -13.46 -11.01 -12.68
N GLU A 215 -13.77 -10.14 -13.64
CA GLU A 215 -15.13 -9.59 -13.77
C GLU A 215 -16.16 -10.69 -14.08
N LEU A 216 -15.83 -11.61 -14.98
CA LEU A 216 -16.69 -12.74 -15.32
C LEU A 216 -16.92 -13.65 -14.10
N SER A 217 -15.88 -13.92 -13.29
CA SER A 217 -16.02 -14.62 -12.01
C SER A 217 -17.03 -13.93 -11.09
N ASN A 218 -16.93 -12.61 -10.95
CA ASN A 218 -17.86 -11.84 -10.12
C ASN A 218 -19.30 -11.90 -10.63
N ILE A 219 -19.49 -11.92 -11.96
CA ILE A 219 -20.81 -12.08 -12.58
C ILE A 219 -21.38 -13.48 -12.30
N TYR A 220 -20.59 -14.55 -12.42
CA TYR A 220 -21.04 -15.91 -12.10
C TYR A 220 -21.38 -16.09 -10.62
N ARG A 221 -20.60 -15.47 -9.72
CA ARG A 221 -20.83 -15.52 -8.26
C ARG A 221 -22.13 -14.82 -7.87
N LYS A 222 -22.38 -13.64 -8.43
CA LYS A 222 -23.59 -12.84 -8.15
C LYS A 222 -24.81 -13.31 -8.95
N GLY A 223 -24.59 -13.97 -10.08
CA GLY A 223 -25.59 -14.23 -11.10
C GLY A 223 -26.07 -12.93 -11.76
N MET A 224 -26.89 -13.08 -12.80
CA MET A 224 -27.56 -11.97 -13.46
C MET A 224 -29.01 -12.36 -13.71
N ALA A 225 -29.95 -11.65 -13.07
CA ALA A 225 -31.38 -11.95 -13.15
C ALA A 225 -31.81 -12.18 -14.62
N SER A 226 -32.55 -13.27 -14.86
CA SER A 226 -33.04 -13.76 -16.15
C SER A 226 -32.00 -14.03 -17.26
N VAL A 227 -30.70 -13.79 -17.02
CA VAL A 227 -29.63 -13.90 -18.03
C VAL A 227 -28.62 -14.98 -17.70
N LEU A 228 -28.18 -15.08 -16.44
CA LEU A 228 -27.16 -16.02 -16.01
C LEU A 228 -27.45 -16.51 -14.60
N ARG A 229 -27.48 -17.83 -14.41
CA ARG A 229 -27.60 -18.43 -13.07
C ARG A 229 -26.30 -18.28 -12.31
N LYS A 230 -26.40 -18.26 -10.98
CA LYS A 230 -25.22 -18.30 -10.12
C LYS A 230 -24.51 -19.64 -10.31
N SER A 231 -23.18 -19.61 -10.37
CA SER A 231 -22.33 -20.79 -10.43
C SER A 231 -21.06 -20.53 -9.64
N GLN A 232 -20.93 -21.20 -8.49
CA GLN A 232 -19.79 -21.00 -7.60
C GLN A 232 -18.52 -21.65 -8.17
N GLU A 233 -18.68 -22.80 -8.81
CA GLU A 233 -17.59 -23.56 -9.45
C GLU A 233 -16.98 -22.77 -10.61
N GLU A 234 -17.79 -22.33 -11.58
CA GLU A 234 -17.30 -21.51 -12.70
C GLU A 234 -16.67 -20.19 -12.20
N ALA A 235 -17.26 -19.58 -11.16
CA ALA A 235 -16.68 -18.37 -10.58
C ALA A 235 -15.29 -18.64 -9.97
N ASN A 236 -15.10 -19.76 -9.28
CA ASN A 236 -13.83 -20.10 -8.65
C ASN A 236 -12.76 -20.45 -9.68
N GLU A 237 -13.10 -21.22 -10.71
CA GLU A 237 -12.18 -21.54 -11.82
C GLU A 237 -11.67 -20.28 -12.52
N LEU A 238 -12.59 -19.36 -12.85
CA LEU A 238 -12.23 -18.08 -13.48
C LEU A 238 -11.40 -17.19 -12.57
N LEU A 239 -11.70 -17.17 -11.26
CA LEU A 239 -10.95 -16.39 -10.28
C LEU A 239 -9.52 -16.90 -10.15
N LEU A 240 -9.34 -18.22 -9.98
CA LEU A 240 -8.04 -18.86 -9.93
C LEU A 240 -7.24 -18.60 -11.21
N LYS A 241 -7.88 -18.75 -12.38
CA LYS A 241 -7.24 -18.45 -13.66
C LYS A 241 -6.81 -16.99 -13.78
N SER A 242 -7.66 -16.05 -13.38
CA SER A 242 -7.32 -14.62 -13.35
C SER A 242 -6.14 -14.32 -12.42
N ALA A 243 -6.16 -14.89 -11.22
CA ALA A 243 -5.10 -14.71 -10.23
C ALA A 243 -3.76 -15.30 -10.69
N ASN A 244 -3.78 -16.49 -11.30
CA ASN A 244 -2.59 -17.17 -11.83
C ASN A 244 -2.07 -16.52 -13.12
N LEU A 245 -2.80 -15.57 -13.71
CA LEU A 245 -2.30 -14.67 -14.76
C LEU A 245 -1.83 -13.31 -14.21
N GLY A 246 -1.67 -13.21 -12.89
CA GLY A 246 -1.14 -12.01 -12.22
C GLY A 246 -2.15 -10.89 -12.02
N CYS A 247 -3.45 -11.14 -12.03
CA CYS A 247 -4.42 -10.09 -11.71
C CYS A 247 -4.40 -9.76 -10.21
N CYS A 248 -4.00 -8.53 -9.85
CA CYS A 248 -3.95 -8.05 -8.47
C CYS A 248 -5.33 -8.12 -7.78
N PRO A 249 -6.44 -7.59 -8.35
CA PRO A 249 -7.77 -7.72 -7.75
C PRO A 249 -8.21 -9.17 -7.50
N ALA A 250 -7.86 -10.10 -8.40
CA ALA A 250 -8.18 -11.52 -8.24
C ALA A 250 -7.38 -12.16 -7.10
N ASN A 251 -6.07 -11.89 -7.02
CA ASN A 251 -5.22 -12.36 -5.92
C ASN A 251 -5.68 -11.79 -4.56
N ALA A 252 -5.99 -10.49 -4.49
CA ALA A 252 -6.51 -9.88 -3.27
C ALA A 252 -7.88 -10.47 -2.86
N GLN A 253 -8.74 -10.79 -3.84
CA GLN A 253 -10.01 -11.48 -3.56
C GLN A 253 -9.79 -12.91 -3.06
N LEU A 254 -8.87 -13.69 -3.68
CA LEU A 254 -8.52 -15.03 -3.18
C LEU A 254 -7.99 -14.96 -1.74
N ALA A 255 -7.09 -14.02 -1.44
CA ALA A 255 -6.60 -13.83 -0.08
C ALA A 255 -7.76 -13.62 0.91
N LYS A 256 -8.76 -12.81 0.57
CA LYS A 256 -9.95 -12.61 1.42
C LYS A 256 -10.81 -13.87 1.54
N LEU A 257 -10.93 -14.67 0.48
CA LEU A 257 -11.73 -15.91 0.49
C LEU A 257 -11.08 -17.01 1.33
N TYR A 258 -9.77 -17.23 1.17
CA TYR A 258 -8.98 -18.13 2.03
C TYR A 258 -8.95 -17.61 3.48
N PHE A 259 -8.88 -16.29 3.71
CA PHE A 259 -8.88 -15.75 5.08
C PHE A 259 -10.18 -16.06 5.82
N ARG A 260 -11.31 -16.03 5.12
CA ARG A 260 -12.64 -16.25 5.71
C ARG A 260 -13.10 -17.70 5.66
N GLY A 261 -12.47 -18.56 4.86
CA GLY A 261 -12.96 -19.91 4.61
C GLY A 261 -14.33 -19.91 3.92
N THR A 262 -14.52 -19.06 2.91
CA THR A 262 -15.84 -18.83 2.25
C THR A 262 -15.82 -19.18 0.77
N ASP A 263 -17.02 -19.35 0.19
CA ASP A 263 -17.23 -19.58 -1.24
C ASP A 263 -16.47 -20.80 -1.83
N GLY A 264 -16.28 -21.85 -1.05
CA GLY A 264 -15.60 -23.08 -1.46
C GLY A 264 -14.08 -23.05 -1.30
N PHE A 265 -13.51 -21.98 -0.74
CA PHE A 265 -12.11 -21.93 -0.31
C PHE A 265 -12.03 -22.20 1.20
N GLY A 266 -11.19 -23.16 1.60
CA GLY A 266 -10.91 -23.44 3.01
C GLY A 266 -10.06 -22.34 3.65
N VAL A 267 -9.98 -22.31 4.99
CA VAL A 267 -9.02 -21.42 5.65
C VAL A 267 -7.61 -21.92 5.41
N ASP A 268 -6.76 -21.07 4.83
CA ASP A 268 -5.37 -21.38 4.51
C ASP A 268 -4.48 -20.15 4.75
N PRO A 269 -3.88 -19.99 5.94
CA PRO A 269 -3.08 -18.80 6.28
C PRO A 269 -1.89 -18.56 5.34
N ASP A 270 -1.26 -19.63 4.85
CA ASP A 270 -0.10 -19.53 3.94
C ASP A 270 -0.55 -18.98 2.58
N GLU A 271 -1.66 -19.50 2.05
CA GLU A 271 -2.22 -19.01 0.79
C GLU A 271 -2.76 -17.57 0.93
N VAL A 272 -3.33 -17.19 2.09
CA VAL A 272 -3.71 -15.80 2.36
C VAL A 272 -2.49 -14.89 2.27
N TYR A 273 -1.43 -15.24 2.99
CA TYR A 273 -0.22 -14.41 3.05
C TYR A 273 0.45 -14.33 1.67
N PHE A 274 0.53 -15.45 0.95
CA PHE A 274 1.06 -15.50 -0.42
C PHE A 274 0.25 -14.62 -1.38
N ARG A 275 -1.06 -14.82 -1.48
CA ARG A 275 -1.93 -14.09 -2.41
C ARG A 275 -1.99 -12.60 -2.11
N ALA A 276 -2.03 -12.21 -0.84
CA ALA A 276 -1.98 -10.80 -0.45
C ALA A 276 -0.61 -10.18 -0.77
N SER A 277 0.48 -10.90 -0.50
CA SER A 277 1.85 -10.47 -0.84
C SER A 277 2.01 -10.27 -2.34
N LEU A 278 1.57 -11.24 -3.15
CA LEU A 278 1.63 -11.15 -4.59
C LEU A 278 0.80 -9.98 -5.12
N ALA A 279 -0.44 -9.80 -4.64
CA ALA A 279 -1.28 -8.67 -5.03
C ALA A 279 -0.62 -7.31 -4.71
N PHE A 280 0.03 -7.18 -3.55
CA PHE A 280 0.74 -5.96 -3.17
C PHE A 280 2.05 -5.77 -3.96
N ALA A 281 2.78 -6.84 -4.26
CA ALA A 281 3.98 -6.78 -5.11
C ALA A 281 3.67 -6.37 -6.56
N LEU A 282 2.46 -6.69 -7.03
CA LEU A 282 1.97 -6.31 -8.36
C LEU A 282 1.47 -4.86 -8.40
N ASP A 283 0.91 -4.37 -7.29
CA ASP A 283 0.38 -3.01 -7.15
C ASP A 283 0.49 -2.58 -5.68
N ASP A 284 1.50 -1.78 -5.35
CA ASP A 284 1.80 -1.32 -4.00
C ASP A 284 0.75 -0.31 -3.45
N ALA A 285 -0.16 0.15 -4.31
CA ALA A 285 -1.33 0.95 -3.94
C ALA A 285 -2.57 0.08 -3.68
N SER A 286 -2.47 -1.25 -3.77
CA SER A 286 -3.59 -2.18 -3.55
C SER A 286 -4.03 -2.19 -2.09
N LYS A 287 -5.09 -1.42 -1.80
CA LYS A 287 -5.71 -1.32 -0.46
C LYS A 287 -6.29 -2.62 0.04
N ASP A 288 -6.79 -3.44 -0.89
CA ASP A 288 -7.34 -4.74 -0.56
C ASP A 288 -6.25 -5.70 -0.10
N ALA A 289 -5.10 -5.69 -0.77
CA ALA A 289 -3.94 -6.48 -0.39
C ALA A 289 -3.32 -5.95 0.91
N SER A 290 -3.10 -4.63 1.01
CA SER A 290 -2.53 -4.00 2.19
C SER A 290 -3.44 -4.15 3.41
N GLY A 291 -4.76 -4.11 3.25
CA GLY A 291 -5.71 -4.37 4.35
C GLY A 291 -5.57 -5.79 4.93
N VAL A 292 -5.35 -6.79 4.06
CA VAL A 292 -5.10 -8.17 4.49
C VAL A 292 -3.74 -8.30 5.15
N LEU A 293 -2.66 -7.84 4.50
CA LEU A 293 -1.30 -7.89 5.07
C LEU A 293 -1.21 -7.17 6.42
N GLY A 294 -1.78 -5.96 6.50
CA GLY A 294 -1.84 -5.19 7.74
C GLY A 294 -2.58 -5.92 8.85
N SER A 295 -3.68 -6.61 8.53
CA SER A 295 -4.41 -7.44 9.49
C SER A 295 -3.62 -8.67 9.95
N LEU A 296 -2.82 -9.28 9.07
CA LEU A 296 -1.99 -10.43 9.39
C LEU A 296 -0.84 -10.06 10.34
N HIS A 297 -0.12 -8.97 10.04
CA HIS A 297 0.92 -8.46 10.93
C HIS A 297 0.34 -7.97 12.27
N TYR A 298 -0.81 -7.28 12.25
CA TYR A 298 -1.46 -6.76 13.45
C TYR A 298 -1.94 -7.87 14.40
N ASN A 299 -2.53 -8.95 13.87
CA ASN A 299 -3.04 -10.07 14.66
C ASN A 299 -2.00 -11.17 14.90
N GLU A 300 -0.74 -10.96 14.53
CA GLU A 300 0.34 -11.93 14.67
C GLU A 300 0.00 -13.31 14.06
N SER A 301 -0.71 -13.30 12.93
CA SER A 301 -1.24 -14.51 12.28
C SER A 301 -0.32 -15.10 11.22
N ILE A 302 0.96 -14.72 11.23
CA ILE A 302 2.01 -15.12 10.29
C ILE A 302 3.32 -15.38 11.07
N PRO A 303 4.31 -16.10 10.49
CA PRO A 303 5.51 -16.51 11.23
C PRO A 303 6.34 -15.36 11.79
N GLU A 304 6.49 -14.26 11.04
CA GLU A 304 7.31 -13.10 11.41
C GLU A 304 6.46 -11.81 11.35
N PRO A 305 5.59 -11.58 12.35
CA PRO A 305 4.81 -10.36 12.41
C PRO A 305 5.70 -9.15 12.73
N SER A 306 5.26 -7.97 12.30
CA SER A 306 6.02 -6.74 12.43
C SER A 306 5.06 -5.59 12.69
N LEU A 307 5.20 -4.91 13.83
CA LEU A 307 4.35 -3.78 14.21
C LEU A 307 4.52 -2.60 13.23
N TYR A 308 5.72 -2.44 12.67
CA TYR A 308 6.03 -1.49 11.63
C TYR A 308 5.28 -1.78 10.33
N LEU A 309 5.31 -3.04 9.88
CA LEU A 309 4.56 -3.46 8.69
C LEU A 309 3.05 -3.43 8.92
N ALA A 310 2.58 -3.75 10.13
CA ALA A 310 1.17 -3.56 10.52
C ALA A 310 0.74 -2.10 10.34
N CYS A 311 1.51 -1.14 10.87
CA CYS A 311 1.25 0.29 10.69
C CYS A 311 1.32 0.71 9.21
N TYR A 312 2.35 0.29 8.49
CA TYR A 312 2.55 0.63 7.08
C TYR A 312 1.37 0.17 6.22
N TYR A 313 1.02 -1.11 6.27
CA TYR A 313 -0.03 -1.68 5.42
C TYR A 313 -1.43 -1.17 5.78
N THR A 314 -1.73 -1.05 7.08
CA THR A 314 -3.01 -0.48 7.52
C THR A 314 -3.12 1.00 7.16
N ASN A 315 -2.02 1.77 7.18
CA ASN A 315 -1.98 3.15 6.69
C ASN A 315 -2.25 3.24 5.19
N VAL A 316 -1.61 2.40 4.36
CA VAL A 316 -1.89 2.32 2.92
C VAL A 316 -3.37 2.03 2.68
N ALA A 317 -3.95 1.08 3.41
CA ALA A 317 -5.39 0.79 3.33
C ALA A 317 -6.27 1.96 3.80
N ALA A 318 -5.82 2.73 4.81
CA ALA A 318 -6.57 3.83 5.41
C ALA A 318 -6.60 5.11 4.55
N SER A 319 -5.70 5.24 3.57
CA SER A 319 -5.58 6.42 2.70
C SER A 319 -6.89 6.79 1.99
N GLU A 320 -7.63 5.81 1.48
CA GLU A 320 -8.95 5.98 0.85
C GLU A 320 -10.01 5.05 1.47
N ASP A 321 -9.96 4.94 2.80
CA ASP A 321 -10.94 4.18 3.56
C ASP A 321 -12.36 4.72 3.33
N THR A 322 -13.29 3.82 2.98
CA THR A 322 -14.70 4.15 2.76
C THR A 322 -15.64 3.57 3.81
N ALA A 323 -15.16 2.62 4.62
CA ALA A 323 -15.96 1.91 5.61
C ALA A 323 -15.50 2.15 7.06
N GLY A 324 -14.39 2.87 7.23
CA GLY A 324 -13.79 3.16 8.53
C GLY A 324 -12.94 2.02 9.10
N VAL A 325 -13.00 0.82 8.52
CA VAL A 325 -12.31 -0.37 9.07
C VAL A 325 -10.79 -0.21 9.02
N ALA A 326 -10.24 0.32 7.92
CA ALA A 326 -8.80 0.47 7.77
C ALA A 326 -8.25 1.59 8.68
N SER A 327 -8.99 2.70 8.81
CA SER A 327 -8.64 3.81 9.71
C SER A 327 -8.69 3.38 11.18
N TYR A 328 -9.65 2.52 11.54
CA TYR A 328 -9.70 1.91 12.87
C TYR A 328 -8.50 1.01 13.13
N LEU A 329 -8.20 0.09 12.21
CA LEU A 329 -7.06 -0.82 12.34
C LEU A 329 -5.73 -0.08 12.40
N TYR A 330 -5.56 0.99 11.61
CA TYR A 330 -4.35 1.81 11.67
C TYR A 330 -4.21 2.54 13.01
N SER A 331 -5.31 3.07 13.57
CA SER A 331 -5.30 3.64 14.92
C SER A 331 -4.85 2.61 15.97
N GLN A 332 -5.31 1.36 15.87
CA GLN A 332 -4.90 0.29 16.80
C GLN A 332 -3.46 -0.17 16.55
N ALA A 333 -3.00 -0.22 15.30
CA ALA A 333 -1.62 -0.56 14.99
C ALA A 333 -0.64 0.47 15.57
N LEU A 334 -0.99 1.77 15.52
CA LEU A 334 -0.23 2.84 16.15
C LEU A 334 -0.15 2.70 17.68
N GLU A 335 -1.26 2.28 18.31
CA GLU A 335 -1.30 1.97 19.75
C GLU A 335 -0.30 0.84 20.08
N ASN A 336 -0.40 -0.30 19.40
CA ASN A 336 0.48 -1.46 19.62
C ASN A 336 1.97 -1.12 19.39
N LEU A 337 2.29 -0.36 18.34
CA LEU A 337 3.67 0.04 18.07
C LEU A 337 4.22 0.94 19.19
N THR A 338 3.39 1.83 19.73
CA THR A 338 3.79 2.73 20.82
C THR A 338 3.99 1.99 22.12
N ASP A 339 3.09 1.07 22.45
CA ASP A 339 3.21 0.21 23.63
C ASP A 339 4.52 -0.60 23.60
N HIS A 340 4.92 -1.06 22.41
CA HIS A 340 6.20 -1.76 22.20
C HIS A 340 7.43 -0.85 22.36
N LEU A 341 7.37 0.40 21.89
CA LEU A 341 8.52 1.30 21.88
C LEU A 341 8.75 2.06 23.18
N HIS A 342 7.68 2.34 23.94
CA HIS A 342 7.74 3.31 25.05
C HIS A 342 7.21 2.78 26.39
N ASP A 343 6.93 1.48 26.52
CA ASP A 343 6.39 0.85 27.75
C ASP A 343 5.20 1.65 28.34
N GLN A 344 4.29 2.12 27.48
CA GLN A 344 3.13 2.95 27.85
C GLN A 344 3.45 4.33 28.46
N THR A 345 4.67 4.83 28.30
CA THR A 345 5.08 6.15 28.79
C THR A 345 4.72 7.24 27.78
N PHE A 346 3.74 8.08 28.13
CA PHE A 346 3.37 9.24 27.31
C PHE A 346 4.37 10.38 27.47
N LEU A 347 5.23 10.57 26.48
CA LEU A 347 6.20 11.67 26.44
C LEU A 347 5.74 12.74 25.46
N GLN A 348 5.55 13.97 25.96
CA GLN A 348 5.25 15.11 25.10
C GLN A 348 6.37 15.32 24.07
N GLY A 349 6.01 15.44 22.80
CA GLY A 349 6.93 15.49 21.66
C GLY A 349 7.20 14.15 20.99
N SER A 350 6.73 13.05 21.60
CA SER A 350 6.71 11.69 21.04
C SER A 350 5.36 11.00 21.29
N ASP A 351 4.31 11.76 21.62
CA ASP A 351 3.00 11.20 21.94
C ASP A 351 2.23 10.85 20.66
N VAL A 352 1.90 9.57 20.51
CA VAL A 352 1.11 9.02 19.40
C VAL A 352 -0.37 9.38 19.50
N ALA A 353 -0.88 9.73 20.69
CA ALA A 353 -2.31 9.83 20.96
C ALA A 353 -3.03 10.81 20.03
N PRO A 354 -2.48 12.00 19.70
CA PRO A 354 -3.07 12.87 18.68
C PRO A 354 -3.33 12.16 17.34
N ALA A 355 -2.42 11.30 16.88
CA ALA A 355 -2.57 10.55 15.63
C ALA A 355 -3.60 9.41 15.77
N MET A 356 -3.55 8.63 16.86
CA MET A 356 -4.53 7.59 17.15
C MET A 356 -5.96 8.14 17.14
N PHE A 357 -6.21 9.22 17.90
CA PHE A 357 -7.52 9.87 17.95
C PHE A 357 -7.95 10.46 16.60
N PHE A 358 -7.01 10.95 15.78
CA PHE A 358 -7.33 11.46 14.44
C PHE A 358 -7.88 10.35 13.54
N TRP A 359 -7.17 9.22 13.44
CA TRP A 359 -7.58 8.09 12.60
C TRP A 359 -8.82 7.38 13.15
N LEU A 360 -8.94 7.28 14.47
CA LEU A 360 -10.14 6.72 15.10
C LEU A 360 -11.38 7.58 14.82
N ARG A 361 -11.26 8.92 14.84
CA ARG A 361 -12.35 9.82 14.45
C ARG A 361 -12.70 9.71 12.97
N LYS A 362 -11.70 9.63 12.08
CA LYS A 362 -11.94 9.37 10.65
C LYS A 362 -12.76 8.09 10.46
N SER A 363 -12.45 7.05 11.24
CA SER A 363 -13.22 5.81 11.25
C SER A 363 -14.67 6.00 11.72
N CYS A 364 -14.89 6.77 12.78
CA CYS A 364 -16.23 7.14 13.27
C CYS A 364 -17.04 7.93 12.24
N ASP A 365 -16.41 8.90 11.56
CA ASP A 365 -17.05 9.73 10.53
C ASP A 365 -17.51 8.90 9.32
N LEU A 366 -16.82 7.78 9.07
CA LEU A 366 -17.19 6.77 8.05
C LEU A 366 -18.23 5.75 8.56
N GLY A 367 -18.71 5.89 9.80
CA GLY A 367 -19.79 5.09 10.36
C GLY A 367 -19.35 3.76 11.02
N HIS A 368 -18.07 3.57 11.33
CA HIS A 368 -17.63 2.32 11.96
C HIS A 368 -18.00 2.25 13.46
N GLU A 369 -18.97 1.41 13.80
CA GLU A 369 -19.50 1.30 15.16
C GLU A 369 -18.46 0.95 16.25
N LYS A 370 -17.49 0.07 15.94
CA LYS A 370 -16.44 -0.29 16.90
C LYS A 370 -15.56 0.90 17.23
N ALA A 371 -15.24 1.72 16.23
CA ALA A 371 -14.49 2.94 16.42
C ALA A 371 -15.26 3.93 17.30
N THR A 372 -16.56 4.11 17.08
CA THR A 372 -17.39 5.01 17.91
C THR A 372 -17.41 4.58 19.38
N ARG A 373 -17.55 3.28 19.66
CA ARG A 373 -17.50 2.74 21.02
C ARG A 373 -16.13 2.97 21.66
N LEU A 374 -15.05 2.70 20.92
CA LEU A 374 -13.69 2.86 21.41
C LEU A 374 -13.33 4.33 21.66
N LEU A 375 -13.69 5.23 20.74
CA LEU A 375 -13.45 6.66 20.88
C LEU A 375 -14.13 7.21 22.13
N LYS A 376 -15.38 6.82 22.38
CA LYS A 376 -16.10 7.22 23.60
C LYS A 376 -15.38 6.73 24.86
N LYS A 377 -14.90 5.48 24.85
CA LYS A 377 -14.12 4.92 25.97
C LYS A 377 -12.84 5.73 26.20
N TRP A 378 -12.04 5.96 25.16
CA TRP A 378 -10.83 6.75 25.26
C TRP A 378 -11.10 8.17 25.76
N GLU A 379 -12.13 8.86 25.24
CA GLU A 379 -12.51 10.19 25.71
C GLU A 379 -13.01 10.18 27.17
N ASP A 380 -13.72 9.13 27.60
CA ASP A 380 -14.18 8.96 28.98
C ASP A 380 -13.02 8.75 29.96
N ASP A 381 -12.01 7.99 29.56
CA ASP A 381 -10.83 7.65 30.37
C ASP A 381 -9.85 8.83 30.41
N TRP A 382 -9.51 9.40 29.25
CA TRP A 382 -8.45 10.40 29.12
C TRP A 382 -8.88 11.79 29.59
N ARG A 383 -10.18 12.14 29.54
CA ARG A 383 -10.65 13.43 30.08
C ARG A 383 -10.48 13.57 31.59
N ARG A 384 -10.25 12.46 32.29
CA ARG A 384 -10.11 12.41 33.74
C ARG A 384 -8.69 12.71 34.19
N MET A 385 -7.73 12.85 33.28
CA MET A 385 -6.32 13.07 33.63
C MET A 385 -5.75 14.27 32.88
N CYS A 386 -4.94 15.07 33.56
CA CYS A 386 -4.23 16.18 32.93
C CYS A 386 -3.04 15.64 32.14
N ALA A 387 -2.97 15.89 30.85
CA ALA A 387 -1.89 15.42 29.97
C ALA A 387 -0.51 16.05 30.25
N ASN A 388 -0.45 17.07 31.12
CA ASN A 388 0.82 17.72 31.52
C ASN A 388 1.31 17.21 32.88
N CYS A 389 0.47 17.30 33.91
CA CYS A 389 0.87 17.04 35.30
C CYS A 389 0.29 15.74 35.88
N SER A 390 -0.42 14.95 35.06
CA SER A 390 -1.06 13.67 35.42
C SER A 390 -2.06 13.76 36.58
N LYS A 391 -2.48 14.98 36.96
CA LYS A 391 -3.51 15.19 37.98
C LYS A 391 -4.83 14.58 37.52
N GLU A 392 -5.44 13.78 38.39
CA GLU A 392 -6.79 13.26 38.18
C GLU A 392 -7.87 14.31 38.49
N ALA A 393 -8.92 14.34 37.66
CA ALA A 393 -10.08 15.19 37.81
C ALA A 393 -10.96 14.69 38.94
N LYS A 394 -11.36 15.60 39.83
CA LYS A 394 -12.34 15.30 40.87
C LYS A 394 -13.72 15.03 40.25
N PRO A 395 -14.63 14.32 40.96
CA PRO A 395 -16.00 14.14 40.48
C PRO A 395 -16.66 15.49 40.10
N GLY A 396 -17.11 15.60 38.85
CA GLY A 396 -17.73 16.81 38.30
C GLY A 396 -16.77 17.89 37.79
N GLU A 397 -15.45 17.76 38.02
CA GLU A 397 -14.43 18.65 37.47
C GLU A 397 -14.25 18.38 35.97
N LYS A 398 -14.17 19.45 35.17
CA LYS A 398 -14.01 19.37 33.72
C LYS A 398 -12.69 19.99 33.29
N TYR A 399 -11.84 19.19 32.68
CA TYR A 399 -10.57 19.66 32.10
C TYR A 399 -10.78 20.26 30.71
N LYS A 400 -9.92 21.21 30.36
CA LYS A 400 -9.92 21.88 29.06
C LYS A 400 -9.30 20.96 28.02
N GLN A 401 -10.05 20.63 26.97
CA GLN A 401 -9.55 19.84 25.85
C GLN A 401 -8.71 20.71 24.89
N CYS A 402 -7.66 20.15 24.31
CA CYS A 402 -6.95 20.78 23.20
C CYS A 402 -7.91 21.01 22.02
N SER A 403 -8.06 22.26 21.57
CA SER A 403 -9.02 22.61 20.50
C SER A 403 -8.63 22.06 19.12
N LYS A 404 -7.34 21.77 18.91
CA LYS A 404 -6.81 21.32 17.61
C LYS A 404 -6.90 19.80 17.45
N CYS A 405 -6.11 19.02 18.21
CA CYS A 405 -6.13 17.56 18.08
C CYS A 405 -7.29 16.89 18.82
N LYS A 406 -7.90 17.58 19.79
CA LYS A 406 -8.96 17.03 20.66
C LYS A 406 -8.56 15.73 21.39
N ALA A 407 -7.27 15.42 21.51
CA ALA A 407 -6.77 14.16 22.06
C ALA A 407 -6.15 14.30 23.47
N GLN A 408 -5.98 15.53 23.96
CA GLN A 408 -5.40 15.79 25.29
C GLN A 408 -6.28 16.77 26.08
N TRP A 409 -6.28 16.61 27.41
CA TRP A 409 -7.04 17.43 28.37
C TRP A 409 -6.13 18.02 29.44
N TYR A 410 -6.46 19.22 29.93
CA TYR A 410 -5.63 19.99 30.85
C TYR A 410 -6.45 20.57 32.00
N CYS A 411 -5.93 20.46 33.23
CA CYS A 411 -6.59 21.00 34.42
C CYS A 411 -6.57 22.53 34.47
N SER A 412 -5.65 23.19 33.76
CA SER A 412 -5.54 24.65 33.70
C SER A 412 -4.95 25.13 32.37
N LYS A 413 -4.99 26.46 32.14
CA LYS A 413 -4.39 27.06 30.93
C LYS A 413 -2.85 26.98 30.99
N GLU A 414 -2.29 27.07 32.18
CA GLU A 414 -0.86 27.00 32.46
C GLU A 414 -0.32 25.62 32.07
N CYS A 415 -0.98 24.55 32.53
CA CYS A 415 -0.63 23.17 32.12
C CYS A 415 -0.73 22.96 30.61
N GLN A 416 -1.72 23.55 29.95
CA GLN A 416 -1.82 23.48 28.49
C GLN A 416 -0.64 24.17 27.80
N VAL A 417 -0.22 25.35 28.28
CA VAL A 417 0.91 26.11 27.71
C VAL A 417 2.24 25.39 27.96
N GLU A 418 2.41 24.81 29.14
CA GLU A 418 3.59 24.00 29.49
C GLU A 418 3.71 22.77 28.60
N ALA A 419 2.65 21.95 28.49
CA ALA A 419 2.64 20.79 27.60
C ALA A 419 2.86 21.19 26.12
N TRP A 420 2.27 22.31 25.68
CA TRP A 420 2.49 22.85 24.34
C TRP A 420 3.96 23.14 24.06
N ARG A 421 4.68 23.72 25.04
CA ARG A 421 6.12 24.00 24.94
C ARG A 421 6.96 22.73 25.08
N ALA A 422 6.53 21.79 25.91
CA ALA A 422 7.23 20.54 26.19
C ALA A 422 7.24 19.57 25.00
N GLY A 423 6.28 19.68 24.08
CA GLY A 423 6.31 18.91 22.84
C GLY A 423 4.96 18.66 22.19
N HIS A 424 3.84 18.86 22.91
CA HIS A 424 2.49 18.63 22.36
C HIS A 424 2.25 19.35 21.03
N ASN A 425 2.86 20.52 20.81
CA ASN A 425 2.70 21.26 19.57
C ASN A 425 3.18 20.47 18.33
N LYS A 426 4.20 19.61 18.49
CA LYS A 426 4.74 18.76 17.44
C LYS A 426 3.80 17.60 17.18
N ASP A 427 3.43 16.87 18.22
CA ASP A 427 2.51 15.72 18.14
C ASP A 427 1.15 16.14 17.55
N CYS A 428 0.63 17.27 18.02
CA CYS A 428 -0.62 17.84 17.54
C CYS A 428 -0.57 18.24 16.05
N LYS A 429 0.60 18.61 15.52
CA LYS A 429 0.79 18.89 14.08
C LYS A 429 0.98 17.61 13.28
N ARG A 430 1.69 16.63 13.83
CA ARG A 430 1.97 15.33 13.19
C ARG A 430 0.73 14.45 13.05
N ALA A 431 -0.26 14.63 13.92
CA ALA A 431 -1.50 13.85 13.95
C ALA A 431 -2.21 13.69 12.59
N SER A 432 -2.17 14.71 11.73
CA SER A 432 -2.84 14.72 10.43
C SER A 432 -1.94 14.29 9.27
N ILE A 433 -0.71 13.83 9.52
CA ILE A 433 0.16 13.31 8.48
C ILE A 433 -0.44 12.01 7.96
N LEU A 434 -0.66 11.96 6.64
CA LEU A 434 -1.42 10.88 6.01
C LEU A 434 -0.60 9.63 5.72
N LYS A 435 0.70 9.77 5.47
CA LYS A 435 1.61 8.65 5.23
C LYS A 435 2.37 8.29 6.51
N PHE A 436 2.40 7.00 6.84
CA PHE A 436 3.07 6.51 8.05
C PHE A 436 4.57 6.82 8.07
N GLU A 437 5.24 6.69 6.93
CA GLU A 437 6.66 7.04 6.78
C GLU A 437 6.93 8.51 7.13
N ASP A 438 6.15 9.43 6.54
CA ASP A 438 6.24 10.86 6.85
C ASP A 438 5.92 11.13 8.33
N TYR A 439 4.98 10.38 8.90
CA TYR A 439 4.62 10.50 10.31
C TYR A 439 5.78 10.11 11.23
N LEU A 440 6.45 8.98 10.96
CA LEU A 440 7.63 8.53 11.70
C LEU A 440 8.83 9.48 11.55
N ASN A 441 9.00 10.07 10.37
CA ASN A 441 10.12 10.95 10.06
C ASN A 441 9.92 12.40 10.53
N ALA A 442 8.69 12.81 10.86
CA ALA A 442 8.40 14.18 11.28
C ALA A 442 9.05 14.55 12.63
N ALA A 443 9.56 15.78 12.71
CA ALA A 443 10.41 16.32 13.79
C ALA A 443 9.69 16.68 15.10
#